data_AF-A0A0G1GJL9-F1
#
_entry.id   AF-A0A0G1GJL9-F1
#
_cell.length_a   1.000
_cell.length_b   1.000
_cell.length_c   1.000
_cell.angle_alpha   90.00
_cell.angle_beta   90.00
_cell.angle_gamma   90.00
#
_symmetry.space_group_name_H-M   'P 1'
#
loop_
_entity.id
_entity.type
_entity.pdbx_description
1 polymer ?
#
loop_
_entity_poly.entity_id
_entity_poly.type
_entity_poly.pdbx_seq_one_letter_code
_entity_poly.pdbx_strand_id
1 'polypeptide(L)'
;MTIWEMLSAFVWWVASPWRVEDTKERTEDEPPFEEALQKLGKNIPTKADRDTMVKAAKAGEARERLRREKEGERLDALVREHLVPILVQVSRSMLGGEGEIEISKSRGYESAGVSISWDQNSNNMGGWTMSYGNTLGFTISSEIVVDVYAGRKHPQCIGSVSLRDEKWKGKIESLVLSAIRSGKCGWSESYDPWAGYMA
;
A
#
# COMPACT_ATOMS: atom_id res chain seq x y z
N MET A 1 -31.41 -19.51 -7.12
CA MET A 1 -29.97 -19.55 -7.42
C MET A 1 -29.56 -18.17 -7.91
N THR A 2 -28.75 -17.46 -7.15
CA THR A 2 -28.37 -16.07 -7.46
C THR A 2 -27.08 -16.03 -8.27
N ILE A 3 -26.87 -14.97 -9.07
CA ILE A 3 -25.64 -14.76 -9.87
C ILE A 3 -24.37 -14.84 -9.01
N TRP A 4 -24.50 -14.53 -7.72
CA TRP A 4 -23.41 -14.61 -6.74
C TRP A 4 -22.99 -16.04 -6.43
N GLU A 5 -23.95 -16.98 -6.33
CA GLU A 5 -23.68 -18.41 -6.10
C GLU A 5 -22.97 -19.07 -7.30
N MET A 6 -23.27 -18.61 -8.53
CA MET A 6 -22.62 -19.09 -9.75
C MET A 6 -21.16 -18.62 -9.86
N LEU A 7 -20.86 -17.40 -9.42
CA LEU A 7 -19.49 -16.86 -9.46
C LEU A 7 -18.59 -17.49 -8.40
N SER A 8 -19.12 -17.80 -7.21
CA SER A 8 -18.36 -18.50 -6.16
C SER A 8 -17.94 -19.92 -6.58
N ALA A 9 -18.79 -20.63 -7.32
CA ALA A 9 -18.47 -21.96 -7.83
C ALA A 9 -17.36 -21.94 -8.90
N PHE A 10 -17.30 -20.88 -9.71
CA PHE A 10 -16.32 -20.76 -10.79
C PHE A 10 -14.91 -20.42 -10.29
N VAL A 11 -14.79 -19.57 -9.27
CA VAL A 11 -13.49 -19.25 -8.64
C VAL A 11 -12.88 -20.49 -7.98
N TRP A 12 -13.71 -21.35 -7.36
CA TRP A 12 -13.25 -22.61 -6.78
C TRP A 12 -12.78 -23.62 -7.86
N TRP A 13 -13.41 -23.62 -9.02
CA TRP A 13 -13.06 -24.50 -10.14
C TRP A 13 -11.75 -24.11 -10.84
N VAL A 14 -11.50 -22.81 -11.03
CA VAL A 14 -10.27 -22.32 -11.70
C VAL A 14 -9.05 -22.34 -10.78
N ALA A 15 -9.24 -22.22 -9.45
CA ALA A 15 -8.15 -22.17 -8.48
C ALA A 15 -7.76 -23.55 -7.91
N SER A 16 -8.43 -24.63 -8.29
CA SER A 16 -8.06 -25.98 -7.83
C SER A 16 -6.83 -26.47 -8.61
N PRO A 17 -5.68 -26.66 -7.95
CA PRO A 17 -4.53 -27.29 -8.59
C PRO A 17 -4.91 -28.74 -8.89
N TRP A 18 -4.69 -29.17 -10.12
CA TRP A 18 -4.90 -30.54 -10.59
C TRP A 18 -4.07 -31.51 -9.74
N ARG A 19 -4.64 -32.00 -8.65
CA ARG A 19 -4.13 -33.12 -7.90
C ARG A 19 -4.47 -34.36 -8.71
N VAL A 20 -3.51 -34.85 -9.48
CA VAL A 20 -3.58 -36.17 -10.11
C VAL A 20 -3.48 -37.18 -8.96
N GLU A 21 -4.63 -37.51 -8.37
CA GLU A 21 -4.75 -38.66 -7.49
C GLU A 21 -4.92 -39.93 -8.33
N ASP A 22 -4.18 -40.95 -7.90
CA ASP A 22 -3.91 -42.21 -8.56
C ASP A 22 -5.07 -42.88 -9.30
N THR A 23 -4.70 -43.50 -10.43
CA THR A 23 -5.46 -44.51 -11.18
C THR A 23 -6.17 -45.51 -10.27
N LYS A 24 -7.46 -45.26 -9.99
CA LYS A 24 -8.40 -46.26 -9.51
C LYS A 24 -9.08 -46.93 -10.70
N GLU A 25 -9.19 -48.25 -10.59
CA GLU A 25 -9.77 -49.17 -11.56
C GLU A 25 -11.12 -48.69 -12.09
N ARG A 26 -11.25 -48.81 -13.41
CA ARG A 26 -12.39 -48.41 -14.23
C ARG A 26 -13.59 -49.32 -13.92
N THR A 27 -14.44 -48.91 -12.98
CA THR A 27 -15.72 -49.59 -12.70
C THR A 27 -16.68 -49.40 -13.88
N GLU A 28 -17.34 -50.49 -14.29
CA GLU A 28 -18.12 -50.66 -15.54
C GLU A 28 -19.43 -49.85 -15.66
N ASP A 29 -19.61 -48.77 -14.89
CA ASP A 29 -20.84 -47.94 -14.86
C ASP A 29 -20.60 -46.49 -15.33
N GLU A 30 -19.51 -46.21 -16.04
CA GLU A 30 -19.31 -44.89 -16.65
C GLU A 30 -20.05 -44.81 -18.00
N PRO A 31 -20.85 -43.75 -18.23
CA PRO A 31 -21.53 -43.56 -19.50
C PRO A 31 -20.50 -43.50 -20.63
N PRO A 32 -20.81 -44.04 -21.82
CA PRO A 32 -19.89 -44.04 -22.94
C PRO A 32 -19.36 -42.61 -23.19
N PHE A 33 -18.08 -42.51 -23.54
CA PHE A 33 -17.34 -41.26 -23.65
C PHE A 33 -18.06 -40.18 -24.48
N GLU A 34 -18.78 -40.57 -25.53
CA GLU A 34 -19.63 -39.67 -26.32
C GLU A 34 -20.80 -39.05 -25.54
N GLU A 35 -21.42 -39.80 -24.64
CA GLU A 35 -22.52 -39.33 -23.80
C GLU A 35 -22.01 -38.40 -22.69
N ALA A 36 -20.82 -38.68 -22.15
CA ALA A 36 -20.11 -37.79 -21.24
C ALA A 36 -19.73 -36.47 -21.94
N LEU A 37 -19.22 -36.52 -23.18
CA LEU A 37 -18.92 -35.35 -23.99
C LEU A 37 -20.16 -34.56 -24.40
N GLN A 38 -21.29 -35.22 -24.70
CA GLN A 38 -22.55 -34.54 -24.98
C GLN A 38 -23.11 -33.84 -23.74
N LYS A 39 -23.03 -34.46 -22.55
CA LYS A 39 -23.39 -33.81 -21.28
C LYS A 39 -22.49 -32.61 -20.99
N LEU A 40 -21.20 -32.72 -21.24
CA LEU A 40 -20.25 -31.60 -21.13
C LEU A 40 -20.59 -30.48 -22.11
N GLY A 41 -20.83 -30.81 -23.39
CA GLY A 41 -21.16 -29.85 -24.45
C GLY A 41 -22.44 -29.05 -24.18
N LYS A 42 -23.45 -29.66 -23.57
CA LYS A 42 -24.70 -28.99 -23.14
C LYS A 42 -24.50 -27.98 -22.01
N ASN A 43 -23.41 -28.10 -21.25
CA ASN A 43 -23.08 -27.21 -20.13
C ASN A 43 -22.02 -26.15 -20.50
N ILE A 44 -21.57 -26.09 -21.76
CA ILE A 44 -20.62 -25.06 -22.21
C ILE A 44 -21.37 -23.74 -22.37
N PRO A 45 -20.96 -22.66 -21.67
CA PRO A 45 -21.56 -21.34 -21.83
C PRO A 45 -21.53 -20.91 -23.28
N THR A 46 -22.67 -20.47 -23.80
CA THR A 46 -22.78 -19.99 -25.17
C THR A 46 -21.93 -18.74 -25.35
N LYS A 47 -21.64 -18.36 -26.60
CA LYS A 47 -20.90 -17.12 -26.88
C LYS A 47 -21.59 -15.89 -26.27
N ALA A 48 -22.93 -15.86 -26.29
CA ALA A 48 -23.72 -14.81 -25.67
C ALA A 48 -23.56 -14.80 -24.13
N ASP A 49 -23.53 -15.96 -23.49
CA ASP A 49 -23.29 -16.07 -22.05
C ASP A 49 -21.89 -15.55 -21.69
N ARG A 50 -20.87 -15.95 -22.46
CA ARG A 50 -19.49 -15.48 -22.27
C ARG A 50 -19.37 -13.97 -22.46
N ASP A 51 -19.99 -13.41 -23.49
CA ASP A 51 -19.96 -11.97 -23.74
C ASP A 51 -20.67 -11.18 -22.62
N THR A 52 -21.74 -11.74 -22.06
CA THR A 52 -22.47 -11.15 -20.93
C THR A 52 -21.63 -11.21 -19.64
N MET A 53 -20.95 -12.32 -19.39
CA MET A 53 -20.01 -12.47 -18.28
C MET A 53 -18.84 -11.49 -18.38
N VAL A 54 -18.25 -11.33 -19.57
CA VAL A 54 -17.16 -10.36 -19.81
C VAL A 54 -17.63 -8.92 -19.56
N LYS A 55 -18.84 -8.56 -20.02
CA LYS A 55 -19.42 -7.23 -19.73
C LYS A 55 -19.66 -7.03 -18.23
N ALA A 56 -20.17 -8.04 -17.53
CA ALA A 56 -20.38 -7.99 -16.08
C ALA A 56 -19.05 -7.85 -15.32
N ALA A 57 -18.01 -8.58 -15.73
CA ALA A 57 -16.66 -8.47 -15.17
C ALA A 57 -16.10 -7.05 -15.34
N LYS A 58 -16.15 -6.50 -16.56
CA LYS A 58 -15.71 -5.11 -16.84
C LYS A 58 -16.50 -4.07 -16.04
N ALA A 59 -17.81 -4.26 -15.89
CA ALA A 59 -18.63 -3.38 -15.06
C ALA A 59 -18.26 -3.48 -13.56
N GLY A 60 -17.93 -4.68 -13.08
CA GLY A 60 -17.40 -4.91 -11.74
C GLY A 60 -16.06 -4.22 -11.51
N GLU A 61 -15.11 -4.37 -12.45
CA GLU A 61 -13.81 -3.71 -12.42
C GLU A 61 -13.93 -2.18 -12.41
N ALA A 62 -14.82 -1.62 -13.25
CA ALA A 62 -15.07 -0.18 -13.27
C ALA A 62 -15.62 0.35 -11.94
N ARG A 63 -16.53 -0.39 -11.30
CA ARG A 63 -17.08 -0.04 -9.98
C ARG A 63 -16.02 -0.11 -8.89
N GLU A 64 -15.21 -1.16 -8.89
CA GLU A 64 -14.15 -1.34 -7.91
C GLU A 64 -13.06 -0.26 -8.07
N ARG A 65 -12.73 0.10 -9.30
CA ARG A 65 -11.82 1.22 -9.58
C ARG A 65 -12.35 2.53 -9.03
N LEU A 66 -13.63 2.87 -9.28
CA LEU A 66 -14.25 4.07 -8.73
C LEU A 66 -14.26 4.07 -7.19
N ARG A 67 -14.51 2.91 -6.57
CA ARG A 67 -14.45 2.76 -5.11
C ARG A 67 -13.06 3.07 -4.57
N ARG A 68 -12.01 2.55 -5.21
CA ARG A 68 -10.61 2.81 -4.83
C ARG A 68 -10.22 4.26 -5.06
N GLU A 69 -10.63 4.87 -6.17
CA GLU A 69 -10.38 6.30 -6.43
C GLU A 69 -10.96 7.19 -5.33
N LYS A 70 -12.23 6.96 -4.93
CA LYS A 70 -12.86 7.68 -3.82
C LYS A 70 -12.16 7.46 -2.48
N GLU A 71 -11.71 6.24 -2.22
CA GLU A 71 -10.96 5.94 -1.01
C GLU A 71 -9.61 6.67 -1.00
N GLY A 72 -8.92 6.72 -2.14
CA GLY A 72 -7.70 7.49 -2.31
C GLY A 72 -7.89 8.99 -2.11
N GLU A 73 -9.00 9.55 -2.58
CA GLU A 73 -9.39 10.94 -2.32
C GLU A 73 -9.63 11.18 -0.82
N ARG A 74 -10.33 10.26 -0.15
CA ARG A 74 -10.57 10.32 1.30
C ARG A 74 -9.27 10.30 2.09
N LEU A 75 -8.33 9.41 1.75
CA LEU A 75 -7.04 9.31 2.40
C LEU A 75 -6.17 10.56 2.14
N ASP A 76 -6.16 11.09 0.92
CA ASP A 76 -5.45 12.34 0.60
C ASP A 76 -6.00 13.53 1.38
N ALA A 77 -7.33 13.63 1.53
CA ALA A 77 -7.95 14.66 2.35
C ALA A 77 -7.49 14.55 3.81
N LEU A 78 -7.50 13.34 4.41
CA LEU A 78 -7.01 13.12 5.77
C LEU A 78 -5.54 13.52 5.94
N VAL A 79 -4.69 13.20 4.98
CA VAL A 79 -3.28 13.62 4.99
C VAL A 79 -3.18 15.14 4.97
N ARG A 80 -3.85 15.80 4.03
CA ARG A 80 -3.78 17.26 3.84
C ARG A 80 -4.36 18.05 5.01
N GLU A 81 -5.48 17.60 5.55
CA GLU A 81 -6.21 18.32 6.59
C GLU A 81 -5.61 18.11 7.99
N HIS A 82 -4.91 17.00 8.23
CA HIS A 82 -4.50 16.64 9.58
C HIS A 82 -3.03 16.33 9.76
N LEU A 83 -2.38 15.70 8.78
CA LEU A 83 -0.98 15.28 8.92
C LEU A 83 0.01 16.32 8.37
N VAL A 84 -0.33 16.98 7.25
CA VAL A 84 0.45 18.10 6.71
C VAL A 84 0.64 19.23 7.74
N PRO A 85 -0.38 19.70 8.48
CA PRO A 85 -0.21 20.76 9.47
C PRO A 85 0.83 20.43 10.55
N ILE A 86 0.93 19.16 10.97
CA ILE A 86 1.93 18.72 11.94
C ILE A 86 3.33 18.93 11.37
N LEU A 87 3.58 18.52 10.13
CA LEU A 87 4.90 18.70 9.50
C LEU A 87 5.21 20.17 9.19
N VAL A 88 4.21 20.97 8.82
CA VAL A 88 4.38 22.43 8.65
C VAL A 88 4.78 23.07 9.98
N GLN A 89 4.19 22.65 11.10
CA GLN A 89 4.56 23.14 12.42
C GLN A 89 5.97 22.70 12.81
N VAL A 90 6.36 21.46 12.50
CA VAL A 90 7.75 20.98 12.68
C VAL A 90 8.71 21.83 11.86
N SER A 91 8.45 22.05 10.56
CA SER A 91 9.27 22.92 9.71
C SER A 91 9.48 24.31 10.33
N ARG A 92 8.38 24.98 10.70
CA ARG A 92 8.45 26.34 11.27
C ARG A 92 9.16 26.39 12.62
N SER A 93 8.89 25.43 13.50
CA SER A 93 9.34 25.50 14.89
C SER A 93 10.73 24.92 15.11
N MET A 94 11.10 23.91 14.33
CA MET A 94 12.36 23.16 14.48
C MET A 94 13.36 23.47 13.37
N LEU A 95 12.89 23.75 12.15
CA LEU A 95 13.75 23.95 10.97
C LEU A 95 13.77 25.41 10.50
N GLY A 96 13.21 26.34 11.27
CA GLY A 96 13.16 27.77 10.88
C GLY A 96 12.34 28.06 9.63
N GLY A 97 11.46 27.14 9.21
CA GLY A 97 10.71 27.20 7.96
C GLY A 97 11.41 26.52 6.77
N GLU A 98 12.55 25.87 7.00
CA GLU A 98 13.24 25.05 6.00
C GLU A 98 12.67 23.61 5.95
N GLY A 99 13.10 22.86 4.94
CA GLY A 99 12.66 21.49 4.68
C GLY A 99 11.60 21.39 3.57
N GLU A 100 11.71 20.33 2.77
CA GLU A 100 10.83 20.03 1.65
C GLU A 100 9.73 19.07 2.09
N ILE A 101 8.48 19.51 1.99
CA ILE A 101 7.30 18.69 2.29
C ILE A 101 6.79 18.05 0.99
N GLU A 102 6.76 16.73 0.97
CA GLU A 102 6.26 15.93 -0.15
C GLU A 102 5.03 15.12 0.29
N ILE A 103 3.96 15.17 -0.52
CA ILE A 103 2.78 14.32 -0.36
C ILE A 103 2.86 13.18 -1.38
N SER A 104 2.73 11.95 -0.92
CA SER A 104 2.80 10.75 -1.75
C SER A 104 1.49 9.98 -1.74
N LYS A 105 1.20 9.28 -2.84
CA LYS A 105 0.05 8.36 -2.97
C LYS A 105 0.54 7.04 -3.52
N SER A 106 0.12 5.92 -2.92
CA SER A 106 0.46 4.61 -3.47
C SER A 106 -0.34 4.30 -4.73
N ARG A 107 0.26 3.50 -5.62
CA ARG A 107 -0.44 2.93 -6.76
C ARG A 107 -1.55 2.02 -6.24
N GLY A 108 -2.79 2.29 -6.66
CA GLY A 108 -3.96 1.51 -6.23
C GLY A 108 -4.82 2.17 -5.15
N TYR A 109 -4.44 3.36 -4.67
CA TYR A 109 -5.21 4.15 -3.69
C TYR A 109 -5.38 3.48 -2.32
N GLU A 110 -4.45 2.60 -1.96
CA GLU A 110 -4.50 1.82 -0.72
C GLU A 110 -3.85 2.56 0.46
N SER A 111 -3.06 3.58 0.16
CA SER A 111 -2.40 4.44 1.13
C SER A 111 -2.06 5.83 0.57
N ALA A 112 -1.97 6.80 1.47
CA ALA A 112 -1.46 8.13 1.20
C ALA A 112 -0.43 8.49 2.26
N GLY A 113 0.48 9.40 1.95
CA GLY A 113 1.54 9.78 2.88
C GLY A 113 1.94 11.24 2.73
N VAL A 114 2.63 11.73 3.75
CA VAL A 114 3.32 13.01 3.69
C VAL A 114 4.64 12.87 4.43
N SER A 115 5.69 13.46 3.90
CA SER A 115 6.97 13.55 4.56
C SER A 115 7.53 14.95 4.49
N ILE A 116 8.39 15.28 5.44
CA ILE A 116 9.26 16.44 5.40
C ILE A 116 10.69 15.93 5.42
N SER A 117 11.50 16.46 4.53
CA SER A 117 12.92 16.14 4.44
C SER A 117 13.78 17.40 4.48
N TRP A 118 14.94 17.33 5.12
CA TRP A 118 15.86 18.44 5.26
C TRP A 118 17.30 17.95 5.34
N ASP A 119 18.26 18.88 5.29
CA ASP A 119 19.69 18.62 5.20
C ASP A 119 20.04 17.61 4.09
N GLN A 120 19.37 17.71 2.95
CA GLN A 120 19.62 16.82 1.81
C GLN A 120 20.98 17.15 1.19
N ASN A 121 22.00 16.37 1.55
CA ASN A 121 23.25 16.34 0.80
C ASN A 121 23.13 15.27 -0.30
N SER A 122 23.32 15.70 -1.54
CA SER A 122 23.45 14.79 -2.67
C SER A 122 24.93 14.67 -3.04
N ASN A 123 25.50 13.48 -2.84
CA ASN A 123 26.81 13.17 -3.40
C ASN A 123 26.59 12.47 -4.74
N ASN A 124 27.11 13.08 -5.80
CA ASN A 124 27.03 12.54 -7.15
C ASN A 124 28.28 11.68 -7.38
N MET A 125 28.18 10.37 -7.17
CA MET A 125 29.28 9.43 -7.42
C MET A 125 29.03 8.72 -8.75
N GLY A 126 29.62 9.26 -9.82
CA GLY A 126 29.69 8.57 -11.11
C GLY A 126 28.33 8.19 -11.72
N GLY A 127 27.34 9.08 -11.65
CA GLY A 127 26.00 8.86 -12.24
C GLY A 127 24.96 8.29 -11.28
N TRP A 128 25.33 8.00 -10.02
CA TRP A 128 24.39 7.65 -8.96
C TRP A 128 24.31 8.78 -7.93
N THR A 129 23.11 9.35 -7.78
CA THR A 129 22.82 10.33 -6.74
C THR A 129 22.37 9.61 -5.47
N MET A 130 23.19 9.63 -4.43
CA MET A 130 22.73 9.27 -3.09
C MET A 130 22.32 10.54 -2.36
N SER A 131 21.01 10.70 -2.11
CA SER A 131 20.50 11.76 -1.23
C SER A 131 20.57 11.28 0.22
N TYR A 132 21.31 12.01 1.03
CA TYR A 132 21.38 11.83 2.47
C TYR A 132 20.59 12.97 3.08
N GLY A 133 19.37 12.70 3.52
CA GLY A 133 18.52 13.67 4.21
C GLY A 133 17.98 13.09 5.50
N ASN A 134 17.65 13.99 6.42
CA ASN A 134 16.76 13.70 7.52
C ASN A 134 15.34 13.64 6.98
N THR A 135 14.53 12.71 7.49
CA THR A 135 13.14 12.58 7.07
C THR A 135 12.27 12.26 8.26
N LEU A 136 11.14 12.95 8.32
CA LEU A 136 10.01 12.63 9.20
C LEU A 136 8.78 12.51 8.31
N GLY A 137 7.98 11.48 8.47
CA GLY A 137 6.80 11.29 7.64
C GLY A 137 5.73 10.44 8.26
N PHE A 138 4.61 10.42 7.57
CA PHE A 138 3.42 9.70 7.92
C PHE A 138 2.93 8.93 6.70
N THR A 139 2.45 7.71 6.90
CA THR A 139 1.67 6.99 5.89
C THR A 139 0.37 6.53 6.51
N ILE A 140 -0.75 6.87 5.88
CA ILE A 140 -2.07 6.38 6.25
C ILE A 140 -2.48 5.26 5.30
N SER A 141 -2.92 4.13 5.86
CA SER A 141 -3.49 3.01 5.10
C SER A 141 -5.02 3.07 5.04
N SER A 142 -5.61 2.30 4.12
CA SER A 142 -7.06 2.10 4.04
C SER A 142 -7.69 1.52 5.32
N GLU A 143 -6.90 0.87 6.18
CA GLU A 143 -7.33 0.40 7.51
C GLU A 143 -7.44 1.53 8.54
N ILE A 144 -7.17 2.77 8.13
CA ILE A 144 -7.24 3.97 8.97
C ILE A 144 -6.21 3.90 10.11
N VAL A 145 -5.01 3.44 9.76
CA VAL A 145 -3.83 3.43 10.62
C VAL A 145 -2.81 4.40 10.03
N VAL A 146 -2.25 5.25 10.87
CA VAL A 146 -1.15 6.15 10.52
C VAL A 146 0.15 5.59 11.08
N ASP A 147 1.04 5.20 10.21
CA ASP A 147 2.41 4.87 10.53
C ASP A 147 3.26 6.14 10.54
N VAL A 148 4.05 6.33 11.59
CA VAL A 148 5.00 7.42 11.73
C VAL A 148 6.39 6.91 11.43
N TYR A 149 7.11 7.58 10.52
CA TYR A 149 8.45 7.22 10.10
C TYR A 149 9.43 8.33 10.42
N ALA A 150 10.59 7.95 10.92
CA ALA A 150 11.68 8.88 11.18
C ALA A 150 13.02 8.22 10.88
N GLY A 151 13.98 8.97 10.34
CA GLY A 151 15.33 8.47 10.15
C GLY A 151 16.15 9.29 9.16
N ARG A 152 17.42 8.91 9.05
CA ARG A 152 18.37 9.40 8.04
C ARG A 152 18.52 8.32 6.96
N LYS A 153 18.41 8.69 5.68
CA LYS A 153 18.58 7.82 4.49
C LYS A 153 17.56 6.68 4.34
N HIS A 154 17.22 5.97 5.41
CA HIS A 154 16.21 4.91 5.45
C HIS A 154 15.28 5.14 6.66
N PRO A 155 14.19 5.90 6.48
CA PRO A 155 13.24 6.17 7.55
C PRO A 155 12.65 4.85 8.08
N GLN A 156 12.69 4.66 9.39
CA GLN A 156 12.10 3.48 10.03
C GLN A 156 10.76 3.86 10.63
N CYS A 157 9.81 2.91 10.61
CA CYS A 157 8.57 3.07 11.36
C CYS A 157 8.90 3.12 12.85
N ILE A 158 8.54 4.22 13.50
CA ILE A 158 8.75 4.43 14.94
C ILE A 158 7.48 4.14 15.75
N GLY A 159 6.35 3.99 15.08
CA GLY A 159 5.08 3.62 15.72
C GLY A 159 3.89 3.80 14.77
N SER A 160 2.80 3.15 15.11
CA SER A 160 1.55 3.18 14.35
C SER A 160 0.39 3.59 15.25
N VAL A 161 -0.52 4.41 14.73
CA VAL A 161 -1.66 4.95 15.48
C VAL A 161 -2.93 4.76 14.67
N SER A 162 -3.94 4.10 15.24
CA SER A 162 -5.27 4.02 14.62
C SER A 162 -6.01 5.34 14.76
N LEU A 163 -6.60 5.88 13.69
CA LEU A 163 -7.46 7.07 13.80
C LEU A 163 -8.81 6.79 14.48
N ARG A 164 -9.11 5.52 14.81
CA ARG A 164 -10.27 5.16 15.64
C ARG A 164 -10.08 5.54 17.10
N ASP A 165 -8.85 5.80 17.52
CA ASP A 165 -8.54 6.25 18.86
C ASP A 165 -8.88 7.73 19.03
N GLU A 166 -9.72 8.10 19.99
CA GLU A 166 -10.12 9.50 20.23
C GLU A 166 -8.93 10.45 20.45
N LYS A 167 -7.79 9.93 20.94
CA LYS A 167 -6.57 10.70 21.23
C LYS A 167 -5.47 10.47 20.18
N TRP A 168 -5.82 9.99 18.98
CA TRP A 168 -4.85 9.66 17.94
C TRP A 168 -3.89 10.81 17.61
N LYS A 169 -4.36 12.06 17.56
CA LYS A 169 -3.53 13.25 17.26
C LYS A 169 -2.41 13.42 18.29
N GLY A 170 -2.76 13.40 19.57
CA GLY A 170 -1.79 13.52 20.66
C GLY A 170 -0.79 12.36 20.68
N LYS A 171 -1.20 11.15 20.26
CA LYS A 171 -0.28 10.01 20.11
C LYS A 171 0.71 10.22 18.97
N ILE A 172 0.26 10.71 17.82
CA ILE A 172 1.15 11.04 16.69
C ILE A 172 2.13 12.14 17.09
N GLU A 173 1.64 13.23 17.69
CA GLU A 173 2.49 14.32 18.18
C GLU A 173 3.52 13.82 19.20
N SER A 174 3.12 12.94 20.12
CA SER A 174 4.05 12.31 21.07
C SER A 174 5.11 11.47 20.39
N LEU A 175 4.77 10.71 19.34
CA LEU A 175 5.74 9.94 18.55
C LEU A 175 6.73 10.86 17.83
N VAL A 176 6.23 11.94 17.21
CA VAL A 176 7.05 12.96 16.55
C VAL A 176 8.03 13.60 17.53
N LEU A 177 7.54 14.07 18.68
CA LEU A 177 8.37 14.67 19.72
C LEU A 177 9.40 13.68 20.27
N SER A 178 9.01 12.42 20.46
CA SER A 178 9.94 11.36 20.87
C SER A 178 11.04 11.15 19.83
N ALA A 179 10.70 11.12 18.54
CA ALA A 179 11.66 10.95 17.45
C ALA A 179 12.68 12.09 17.43
N ILE A 180 12.19 13.33 17.52
CA ILE A 180 13.01 14.54 17.58
C ILE A 180 13.95 14.49 18.79
N ARG A 181 13.42 14.23 19.99
CA ARG A 181 14.21 14.17 21.25
C ARG A 181 15.27 13.07 21.23
N SER A 182 14.96 11.94 20.61
CA SER A 182 15.89 10.81 20.49
C SER A 182 16.99 11.04 19.44
N GLY A 183 16.95 12.14 18.69
CA GLY A 183 17.89 12.39 17.59
C GLY A 183 17.71 11.45 16.39
N LYS A 184 16.59 10.70 16.31
CA LYS A 184 16.29 9.85 15.14
C LYS A 184 16.12 10.66 13.85
N CYS A 185 15.71 11.92 13.99
CA CYS A 185 15.66 12.91 12.92
C CYS A 185 16.84 13.90 13.01
N GLY A 186 17.97 13.48 13.60
CA GLY A 186 18.98 14.37 14.15
C GLY A 186 19.68 15.27 13.14
N TRP A 187 19.93 16.50 13.58
CA TRP A 187 21.05 17.32 13.15
C TRP A 187 22.32 16.56 13.52
N SER A 188 23.04 16.00 12.55
CA SER A 188 24.45 15.73 12.84
C SER A 188 25.13 17.09 12.86
N GLU A 189 25.64 17.53 14.01
CA GLU A 189 26.94 18.19 13.98
C GLU A 189 27.79 17.37 13.01
N SER A 190 28.19 18.01 11.92
CA SER A 190 29.00 17.46 10.85
C SER A 190 29.91 16.37 11.36
N TYR A 191 29.53 15.11 11.15
CA TYR A 191 30.49 14.02 11.23
C TYR A 191 31.38 14.21 10.01
N ASP A 192 32.45 14.98 10.18
CA ASP A 192 33.55 15.00 9.23
C ASP A 192 34.36 13.72 9.48
N PRO A 193 34.27 12.70 8.61
CA PRO A 193 35.05 11.49 8.77
C PRO A 193 36.57 11.74 8.67
N TRP A 194 36.99 12.96 8.32
CA TRP A 194 38.39 13.38 8.22
C TRP A 194 38.90 14.15 9.44
N ALA A 195 38.05 14.51 10.40
CA ALA A 195 38.49 15.23 11.61
C ALA A 195 39.48 14.41 12.48
N GLY A 196 39.50 13.08 12.32
CA GLY A 196 40.47 12.19 12.98
C GLY A 196 41.80 11.98 12.22
N TYR A 197 41.98 12.56 11.03
CA TYR A 197 43.19 12.39 10.20
C TYR A 197 44.15 13.59 10.25
N MET A 198 43.83 14.63 11.01
CA MET A 198 44.70 15.81 11.22
C MET A 198 45.18 15.97 12.68
N ALA A 199 45.25 14.88 13.44
CA ALA A 199 45.89 14.84 14.77
C ALA A 199 47.23 14.10 14.72
#